data_AF-A0A8J3M934-F1
#
_entry.id   AF-A0A8J3M934-F1
#
_cell.length_a   1.000
_cell.length_b   1.000
_cell.length_c   1.000
_cell.angle_alpha   90.00
_cell.angle_beta   90.00
_cell.angle_gamma   90.00
#
_symmetry.space_group_name_H-M   'P 1'
#
loop_
_entity.id
_entity.type
_entity.pdbx_description
1 polymer ?
#
loop_
_entity_poly.entity_id
_entity_poly.type
_entity_poly.pdbx_seq_one_letter_code
_entity_poly.pdbx_strand_id
1 'polypeptide(L)' 'MQPPSVSFKRHRFPPEITARAVWLYVRFNLSLRAVEGILREQGIDVSYESVRRWTAKFGPQIARGLRRCE' A
#
# COMPACT_ATOMS: atom_id res chain seq x y z
N MET A 1 -4.46 12.67 -10.59
CA MET A 1 -4.86 11.94 -9.37
C MET A 1 -4.19 12.58 -8.18
N GLN A 2 -4.91 13.42 -7.41
CA GLN A 2 -4.41 13.89 -6.12
C GLN A 2 -4.56 12.74 -5.12
N PRO A 3 -3.51 12.34 -4.37
CA PRO A 3 -3.68 11.41 -3.28
C PRO A 3 -4.54 12.10 -2.20
N PRO A 4 -5.56 11.41 -1.63
CA PRO A 4 -6.35 11.98 -0.55
C PRO A 4 -5.44 12.37 0.61
N SER A 5 -5.79 13.47 1.28
CA SER A 5 -5.09 14.12 2.41
C SER A 5 -4.97 13.20 3.64
N VAL A 6 -4.28 12.08 3.50
CA VAL A 6 -3.94 11.17 4.58
C VAL A 6 -2.63 11.68 5.16
N SER A 7 -2.65 12.08 6.42
CA SER A 7 -1.44 12.55 7.10
C SER A 7 -0.59 11.35 7.51
N PHE A 8 0.48 11.06 6.76
CA PHE A 8 1.46 10.00 7.08
C PHE A 8 2.53 10.49 8.05
N LYS A 9 2.18 11.39 8.97
CA LYS A 9 3.09 11.87 10.02
C LYS A 9 3.67 10.66 10.78
N ARG A 10 5.00 10.60 10.87
CA ARG A 10 5.82 9.57 11.56
C ARG A 10 5.95 8.19 10.88
N HIS A 11 5.59 8.03 9.60
CA HIS A 11 5.97 6.82 8.87
C HIS A 11 7.33 7.00 8.17
N ARG A 12 8.19 5.99 8.26
CA ARG A 12 9.52 5.95 7.60
C ARG A 12 9.40 5.96 6.06
N PHE A 13 8.22 5.66 5.54
CA PHE A 13 7.92 5.58 4.12
C PHE A 13 6.84 6.59 3.70
N PRO A 14 6.91 7.10 2.46
CA PRO A 14 5.92 8.04 1.96
C PRO A 14 4.49 7.45 1.91
N PRO A 15 3.46 8.30 2.03
CA PRO A 15 2.05 8.01 1.68
C PRO A 15 1.85 7.04 0.52
N GLU A 16 2.53 7.39 -0.55
CA GLU A 16 2.29 6.89 -1.89
C GLU A 16 2.75 5.44 -1.99
N ILE A 17 3.83 5.11 -1.29
CA ILE A 17 4.41 3.77 -1.25
C ILE A 17 3.50 2.82 -0.47
N THR A 18 3.05 3.25 0.72
CA THR A 18 2.12 2.47 1.52
C THR A 18 0.79 2.25 0.81
N ALA A 19 0.24 3.29 0.18
CA ALA A 19 -0.99 3.18 -0.60
C ALA A 19 -0.82 2.27 -1.81
N ARG A 20 0.30 2.38 -2.55
CA ARG A 20 0.63 1.54 -3.70
C ARG A 20 0.76 0.07 -3.31
N ALA A 21 1.44 -0.23 -2.21
CA ALA A 21 1.60 -1.59 -1.70
C ALA A 21 0.26 -2.26 -1.39
N VAL A 22 -0.61 -1.55 -0.67
CA VAL A 22 -1.93 -2.05 -0.29
C VAL A 22 -2.86 -2.12 -1.50
N TRP A 23 -2.76 -1.18 -2.44
CA TRP A 23 -3.51 -1.23 -3.68
C TRP A 23 -3.12 -2.42 -4.56
N LEU A 24 -1.83 -2.71 -4.71
CA LEU A 24 -1.34 -3.90 -5.43
C LEU A 24 -1.89 -5.19 -4.79
N TYR A 25 -1.90 -5.26 -3.47
CA TYR A 25 -2.48 -6.38 -2.73
C TYR A 25 -4.00 -6.52 -2.99
N VAL A 26 -4.78 -5.46 -2.79
CA VAL A 26 -6.25 -5.50 -2.89
C VAL A 26 -6.73 -5.65 -4.34
N ARG A 27 -6.05 -5.02 -5.32
CA ARG A 27 -6.48 -5.00 -6.72
C ARG A 27 -6.11 -6.26 -7.50
N PHE A 28 -4.91 -6.79 -7.27
CA PHE A 28 -4.37 -7.93 -8.01
C PHE A 28 -4.32 -9.22 -7.16
N ASN A 29 -4.77 -9.16 -5.90
CA ASN A 29 -4.69 -10.27 -4.94
C ASN A 29 -3.27 -10.87 -4.82
N LEU A 30 -2.25 -10.02 -5.00
CA LEU A 30 -0.85 -10.42 -4.98
C LEU A 30 -0.45 -10.93 -3.59
N SER A 31 0.36 -11.98 -3.55
CA SER A 31 1.04 -12.40 -2.32
C SER A 31 1.89 -11.26 -1.76
N LEU A 32 1.90 -11.10 -0.44
CA LEU A 32 2.69 -10.06 0.24
C LEU A 32 4.19 -10.11 -0.12
N ARG A 33 4.72 -11.31 -0.40
CA ARG A 33 6.09 -11.52 -0.92
C ARG A 33 6.30 -10.92 -2.31
N ALA A 34 5.31 -11.03 -3.19
CA ALA A 34 5.37 -10.44 -4.52
C ALA A 34 5.31 -8.91 -4.44
N VAL A 35 4.47 -8.36 -3.55
CA VAL A 35 4.42 -6.92 -3.27
C VAL A 35 5.76 -6.42 -2.70
N GLU A 36 6.39 -7.16 -1.78
CA GLU A 36 7.74 -6.88 -1.29
C GLU A 36 8.77 -6.85 -2.43
N GLY A 37 8.74 -7.83 -3.35
CA GLY A 37 9.62 -7.86 -4.52
C GLY A 37 9.47 -6.64 -5.42
N ILE A 38 8.23 -6.26 -5.75
CA ILE A 38 7.94 -5.09 -6.59
C ILE A 38 8.45 -3.79 -5.94
N LEU A 39 8.25 -3.65 -4.63
CA LEU A 39 8.76 -2.49 -3.89
C LEU A 39 10.29 -2.49 -3.86
N ARG A 40 10.92 -3.67 -3.70
CA ARG A 40 12.37 -3.83 -3.75
C ARG A 40 12.94 -3.43 -5.10
N GLU A 41 12.34 -3.84 -6.20
CA GLU A 41 12.74 -3.45 -7.56
C GLU A 41 12.64 -1.93 -7.78
N GLN A 42 11.74 -1.25 -7.07
CA GLN A 42 11.64 0.21 -7.06
C GLN A 42 12.68 0.89 -6.14
N GLY A 43 13.62 0.13 -5.56
CA GLY A 43 14.63 0.61 -4.62
C GLY A 43 14.12 0.79 -3.19
N ILE A 44 12.96 0.22 -2.87
CA ILE A 44 12.29 0.38 -1.57
C ILE A 44 12.37 -0.92 -0.79
N ASP A 45 13.30 -0.97 0.18
CA ASP A 45 13.42 -2.13 1.06
C ASP A 45 12.32 -2.10 2.13
N VAL A 46 11.26 -2.89 1.91
CA VAL A 46 10.12 -3.02 2.83
C VAL A 46 9.95 -4.49 3.20
N SER A 47 10.03 -4.81 4.49
CA SER A 47 9.77 -6.20 4.92
C SER A 47 8.30 -6.59 4.78
N TYR A 48 8.07 -7.88 4.55
CA TYR A 48 6.76 -8.55 4.52
C TYR A 48 5.84 -8.14 5.67
N GLU A 49 6.38 -8.02 6.89
CA GLU A 49 5.60 -7.62 8.07
C GLU A 49 5.06 -6.18 7.96
N SER A 50 5.82 -5.28 7.35
CA SER A 50 5.40 -3.89 7.11
C SER A 50 4.25 -3.86 6.10
N VAL A 51 4.37 -4.60 5.00
CA VAL A 51 3.30 -4.74 4.00
C VAL A 51 2.04 -5.33 4.64
N ARG A 52 2.19 -6.38 5.46
CA ARG A 52 1.08 -7.00 6.20
C ARG A 52 0.37 -6.02 7.14
N ARG A 53 1.12 -5.22 7.91
CA ARG A 53 0.55 -4.18 8.79
C ARG A 53 -0.19 -3.10 8.00
N TRP A 54 0.36 -2.69 6.86
CA TRP A 54 -0.29 -1.72 5.98
C TRP A 54 -1.58 -2.25 5.38
N THR A 55 -1.58 -3.48 4.89
CA THR A 55 -2.77 -4.13 4.34
C THR A 55 -3.87 -4.28 5.39
N ALA A 56 -3.53 -4.69 6.62
CA ALA A 56 -4.49 -4.80 7.71
C ALA A 56 -5.09 -3.42 8.10
N LYS A 57 -4.27 -2.37 8.08
CA LYS A 57 -4.67 -1.02 8.51
C LYS A 57 -5.44 -0.26 7.43
N PHE A 58 -4.94 -0.27 6.19
CA PHE A 58 -5.42 0.57 5.09
C PHE A 58 -6.23 -0.19 4.05
N GLY A 59 -6.17 -1.52 4.03
CA GLY A 59 -6.96 -2.38 3.12
C GLY A 59 -8.43 -1.96 3.01
N PRO A 60 -9.18 -1.82 4.12
CA PRO A 60 -10.58 -1.39 4.05
C PRO A 60 -10.78 0.05 3.56
N GLN A 61 -9.85 0.98 3.84
CA GLN A 61 -9.92 2.35 3.32
C GLN A 61 -9.67 2.39 1.80
N ILE A 62 -8.67 1.67 1.31
CA ILE A 62 -8.33 1.62 -0.12
C ILE A 62 -9.41 0.86 -0.91
N ALA A 63 -9.95 -0.23 -0.36
CA ALA A 63 -11.07 -0.95 -0.96
C ALA A 63 -12.36 -0.11 -1.05
N ARG A 64 -12.58 0.83 -0.12
CA ARG A 64 -13.67 1.83 -0.21
C ARG A 64 -13.36 2.97 -1.19
N GLY A 65 -12.08 3.27 -1.42
CA GLY A 65 -11.65 4.23 -2.44
C GLY A 65 -11.84 3.68 -3.85
N LEU A 66 -11.48 2.41 -4.07
CA LEU A 66 -11.70 1.69 -5.32
C LEU A 66 -13.19 1.67 -5.70
N ARG A 67 -14.07 1.38 -4.74
CA ARG A 67 -15.54 1.34 -4.93
C ARG A 67 -16.24 2.67 -5.19
N ARG A 68 -15.52 3.79 -5.07
CA ARG A 68 -16.05 5.13 -5.38
C ARG A 68 -15.54 5.71 -6.68
N CYS A 69 -14.60 5.01 -7.33
CA CYS A 69 -14.03 5.40 -8.61
C CYS A 69 -14.55 4.51 -9.76
N GLU A 70 -15.44 3.55 -9.45
CA GLU A 70 -16.30 2.84 -10.38
C GLU A 70 -17.61 3.59 -10.60
#